data_AF-A0A2D4S552-F1
#
_entry.id   AF-A0A2D4S552-F1
#
_cell.length_a   1.000
_cell.length_b   1.000
_cell.length_c   1.000
_cell.angle_alpha   90.00
_cell.angle_beta   90.00
_cell.angle_gamma   90.00
#
_symmetry.space_group_name_H-M   'P 1'
#
loop_
_entity.id
_entity.type
_entity.pdbx_description
1 polymer ?
#
loop_
_entity_poly.entity_id
_entity_poly.type
_entity_poly.pdbx_seq_one_letter_code
_entity_poly.pdbx_strand_id
1 'polypeptide(L)'
;MSAFKSVEYRYCPQCGAKTCQKIIDNQTVKVCAAKCGFGFFNNPTPVVAVIVETPEGVVLASHVDWPQGVLSVITGYVDPHELPEKTALRETKEELGLNAYDPEFVGHYMYHAKNQLIIVYAVKAEGQVCLNHELDAYKIIALDKLKAWPGPTGEGVADWLRKKRRL
;
A
#
# COMPACT_ATOMS: atom_id res chain seq x y z
N MET A 1 5.63 18.09 5.85
CA MET A 1 5.73 17.08 4.77
C MET A 1 7.20 16.72 4.61
N SER A 2 7.63 15.58 5.15
CA SER A 2 9.00 15.10 4.91
C SER A 2 9.08 14.64 3.46
N ALA A 3 9.91 15.29 2.65
CA ALA A 3 10.17 14.84 1.28
C ALA A 3 10.82 13.46 1.36
N PHE A 4 10.23 12.45 0.72
CA PHE A 4 10.86 11.14 0.59
C PHE A 4 12.21 11.32 -0.09
N LYS A 5 13.27 11.01 0.65
CA LYS A 5 14.62 10.98 0.14
C LYS A 5 14.79 9.66 -0.59
N SER A 6 14.98 9.73 -1.91
CA SER A 6 15.42 8.58 -2.69
C SER A 6 16.72 8.02 -2.09
N VAL A 7 16.80 6.70 -1.94
CA VAL A 7 17.98 6.03 -1.40
C VAL A 7 19.17 6.28 -2.32
N GLU A 8 20.22 6.90 -1.80
CA GLU A 8 21.48 7.07 -2.52
C GLU A 8 22.41 5.88 -2.27
N TYR A 9 22.39 4.89 -3.17
CA TYR A 9 23.38 3.81 -3.16
C TYR A 9 24.76 4.38 -3.49
N ARG A 10 25.58 4.69 -2.47
CA ARG A 10 27.00 5.11 -2.66
C ARG A 10 27.92 3.94 -3.03
N TYR A 11 27.55 2.74 -2.58
CA TYR A 11 28.24 1.48 -2.87
C TYR A 11 27.24 0.48 -3.46
N CYS A 12 27.73 -0.41 -4.32
CA CYS A 12 26.97 -1.45 -4.97
C CYS A 12 26.60 -2.54 -3.95
N PRO A 13 25.31 -2.86 -3.77
CA PRO A 13 24.88 -3.89 -2.82
C PRO A 13 25.28 -5.31 -3.25
N GLN A 14 25.65 -5.53 -4.52
CA GLN A 14 26.06 -6.85 -5.01
C GLN A 14 27.55 -7.15 -4.81
N CYS A 15 28.43 -6.14 -4.85
CA CYS A 15 29.89 -6.38 -4.84
C CYS A 15 30.71 -5.39 -4.00
N GLY A 16 30.09 -4.39 -3.37
CA GLY A 16 30.78 -3.41 -2.51
C GLY A 16 31.54 -2.30 -3.23
N ALA A 17 31.71 -2.36 -4.55
CA ALA A 17 32.35 -1.29 -5.32
C ALA A 17 31.52 0.02 -5.29
N LYS A 18 32.15 1.18 -5.55
CA LYS A 18 31.42 2.46 -5.65
C LYS A 18 30.39 2.43 -6.79
N THR A 19 29.32 3.21 -6.65
CA THR A 19 28.40 3.47 -7.77
C THR A 19 28.78 4.75 -8.53
N CYS A 20 28.39 4.82 -9.80
CA CYS A 20 28.44 6.02 -10.62
C CYS A 20 27.09 6.26 -11.31
N GLN A 21 26.87 7.46 -11.85
CA GLN A 21 25.69 7.77 -12.65
C GLN A 21 25.95 7.42 -14.12
N LYS A 22 24.94 6.86 -14.78
CA LYS A 22 24.92 6.60 -16.22
C LYS A 22 23.56 6.97 -16.79
N ILE A 23 23.52 7.50 -18.00
CA ILE A 23 22.27 7.70 -18.73
C ILE A 23 21.92 6.40 -19.45
N ILE A 24 20.73 5.87 -19.18
CA ILE A 24 20.15 4.70 -19.84
C ILE A 24 18.72 5.09 -20.21
N ASP A 25 18.35 4.99 -21.50
CA ASP A 25 17.01 5.31 -22.00
C ASP A 25 16.46 6.66 -21.51
N ASN A 26 17.28 7.70 -21.58
CA ASN A 26 17.01 9.06 -21.09
C ASN A 26 16.75 9.20 -19.58
N GLN A 27 17.08 8.18 -18.78
CA GLN A 27 17.01 8.20 -17.33
C GLN A 27 18.41 8.21 -16.70
N THR A 28 18.58 8.99 -15.62
CA THR A 28 19.82 8.94 -14.82
C THR A 28 19.75 7.76 -13.86
N VAL A 29 20.55 6.74 -14.11
CA VAL A 29 20.57 5.48 -13.34
C VAL A 29 21.87 5.41 -12.54
N LYS A 30 21.77 4.99 -11.27
CA LYS A 30 22.95 4.63 -10.47
C LYS A 30 23.38 3.22 -10.82
N VAL A 31 24.59 3.05 -11.35
CA VAL A 31 25.15 1.75 -11.76
C VAL A 31 26.43 1.44 -10.99
N CYS A 32 26.79 0.16 -10.92
CA CYS A 32 28.05 -0.24 -10.29
C CYS A 32 29.26 0.16 -11.16
N ALA A 33 30.25 0.84 -10.57
CA ALA A 33 31.46 1.24 -11.28
C ALA A 33 32.34 0.05 -11.73
N ALA A 34 32.30 -1.07 -11.00
CA ALA A 34 32.98 -2.32 -11.36
C ALA A 34 32.23 -3.13 -12.42
N LYS A 35 31.08 -2.65 -12.92
CA LYS A 35 30.29 -3.28 -13.99
C LYS A 35 29.82 -4.71 -13.69
N CYS A 36 29.50 -5.02 -12.42
CA CYS A 36 28.97 -6.33 -12.01
C CYS A 36 27.52 -6.62 -12.44
N GLY A 37 26.85 -5.68 -13.11
CA GLY A 37 25.46 -5.81 -13.57
C GLY A 37 24.43 -5.03 -12.75
N PHE A 38 24.76 -4.54 -11.54
CA PHE A 38 23.83 -3.73 -10.74
C PHE A 38 23.47 -2.39 -11.39
N GLY A 39 22.17 -2.09 -11.43
CA GLY A 39 21.60 -0.78 -11.75
C GLY A 39 20.37 -0.49 -10.89
N PHE A 40 20.32 0.71 -10.30
CA PHE A 40 19.20 1.18 -9.49
C PHE A 40 18.32 2.15 -10.29
N PHE A 41 17.14 1.68 -10.69
CA PHE A 41 16.17 2.41 -11.52
C PHE A 41 15.13 3.19 -10.70
N ASN A 42 15.17 3.11 -9.36
CA ASN A 42 14.21 3.79 -8.49
C ASN A 42 12.74 3.45 -8.80
N ASN A 43 12.48 2.20 -9.16
CA ASN A 43 11.12 1.69 -9.39
C ASN A 43 10.25 1.92 -8.14
N PRO A 44 8.96 2.26 -8.30
CA PRO A 44 8.07 2.47 -7.17
C PRO A 44 7.82 1.16 -6.42
N THR A 45 7.71 1.25 -5.09
CA THR A 45 7.39 0.09 -4.26
C THR A 45 5.88 -0.21 -4.34
N PRO A 46 5.46 -1.44 -4.69
CA PRO A 46 4.06 -1.82 -4.70
C PRO A 46 3.51 -1.96 -3.27
N VAL A 47 2.36 -1.35 -3.03
CA VAL A 47 1.63 -1.40 -1.75
C VAL A 47 0.17 -1.65 -2.06
N VAL A 48 -0.45 -2.59 -1.36
CA VAL A 48 -1.89 -2.81 -1.46
C VAL A 48 -2.60 -1.94 -0.43
N ALA A 49 -3.77 -1.41 -0.80
CA ALA A 49 -4.72 -0.82 0.13
C ALA A 49 -6.03 -1.61 0.04
N VAL A 50 -6.58 -2.00 1.19
CA VAL A 50 -7.70 -2.94 1.28
C VAL A 50 -8.92 -2.29 1.91
N ILE A 51 -9.98 -2.12 1.12
CA ILE A 51 -11.31 -1.77 1.61
C ILE A 51 -11.92 -3.04 2.16
N VAL A 52 -11.91 -3.19 3.49
CA VAL A 52 -12.44 -4.39 4.17
C VAL A 52 -13.91 -4.17 4.51
N GLU A 53 -14.80 -4.80 3.75
CA GLU A 53 -16.24 -4.75 3.93
C GLU A 53 -16.74 -5.91 4.79
N THR A 54 -17.47 -5.59 5.86
CA THR A 54 -18.14 -6.51 6.78
C THR A 54 -19.65 -6.27 6.72
N PRO A 55 -20.50 -7.16 7.25
CA PRO A 55 -21.95 -6.93 7.34
C PRO A 55 -22.32 -5.61 8.04
N GLU A 56 -21.49 -5.15 9.00
CA GLU A 56 -21.72 -3.93 9.77
C GLU A 56 -21.21 -2.65 9.07
N GLY A 57 -20.36 -2.78 8.04
CA GLY A 57 -19.77 -1.67 7.30
C GLY A 57 -18.31 -1.89 6.92
N VAL A 58 -17.59 -0.80 6.66
CA VAL A 58 -16.18 -0.85 6.28
C VAL A 58 -15.29 -0.63 7.50
N VAL A 59 -14.31 -1.50 7.70
CA VAL A 59 -13.32 -1.37 8.78
C VAL A 59 -12.26 -0.33 8.37
N LEU A 60 -12.08 0.69 9.20
CA LEU A 60 -10.94 1.59 9.14
C LEU A 60 -10.11 1.42 10.41
N ALA A 61 -8.79 1.48 10.28
CA ALA A 61 -7.86 1.32 11.39
C ALA A 61 -6.85 2.47 11.49
N SER A 62 -6.27 2.61 12.67
CA SER A 62 -5.20 3.55 13.00
C SER A 62 -3.93 2.75 13.27
N HIS A 63 -2.84 3.14 12.61
CA HIS A 63 -1.52 2.57 12.87
C HIS A 63 -0.91 3.23 14.11
N VAL A 64 -0.19 2.46 14.93
CA VAL A 64 0.45 2.92 16.20
C VAL A 64 1.36 4.15 16.06
N ASP A 65 1.91 4.39 14.87
CA ASP A 65 2.85 5.49 14.59
C ASP A 65 2.15 6.74 14.03
N TRP A 66 0.82 6.71 13.86
CA TRP A 66 0.07 7.81 13.29
C TRP A 66 -0.43 8.79 14.36
N PRO A 67 -0.69 10.06 13.98
CA PRO A 67 -1.37 10.98 14.87
C PRO A 67 -2.72 10.40 15.34
N GLN A 68 -3.02 10.58 16.63
CA GLN A 68 -4.23 10.05 17.23
C GLN A 68 -5.50 10.48 16.45
N GLY A 69 -6.36 9.50 16.17
CA GLY A 69 -7.65 9.72 15.50
C GLY A 69 -7.59 9.70 13.97
N VAL A 70 -6.41 9.53 13.37
CA VAL A 70 -6.29 9.26 11.93
C VAL A 70 -6.67 7.80 11.66
N LEU A 71 -7.62 7.60 10.74
CA LEU A 71 -8.06 6.28 10.31
C LEU A 71 -7.90 6.15 8.80
N SER A 72 -7.52 4.97 8.34
CA SER A 72 -7.42 4.61 6.93
C SER A 72 -7.91 3.18 6.72
N VAL A 73 -8.07 2.80 5.45
CA VAL A 73 -8.07 1.39 5.03
C VAL A 73 -6.75 0.72 5.42
N ILE A 74 -6.79 -0.61 5.52
CA ILE A 74 -5.61 -1.48 5.72
C ILE A 74 -4.65 -1.33 4.55
N THR A 75 -3.35 -1.29 4.82
CA THR A 75 -2.33 -1.17 3.77
C THR A 75 -1.11 -2.01 4.07
N GLY A 76 -0.60 -2.74 3.09
CA GLY A 76 0.59 -3.58 3.27
C GLY A 76 1.44 -3.68 2.01
N TYR A 77 2.71 -4.01 2.19
CA TYR A 77 3.63 -4.19 1.07
C TYR A 77 3.31 -5.50 0.33
N VAL A 78 3.48 -5.47 -1.00
CA VAL A 78 3.40 -6.71 -1.79
C VAL A 78 4.70 -7.48 -1.62
N ASP A 79 4.60 -8.72 -1.13
CA ASP A 79 5.74 -9.59 -0.91
C ASP A 79 6.31 -10.16 -2.23
N PRO A 80 7.60 -10.58 -2.24
CA PRO A 80 8.18 -11.25 -3.39
C PRO A 80 7.35 -12.46 -3.83
N HIS A 81 7.04 -12.51 -5.13
CA HIS A 81 6.25 -13.59 -5.75
C HIS A 81 4.79 -13.68 -5.26
N GLU A 82 4.28 -12.65 -4.59
CA GLU A 82 2.88 -12.52 -4.19
C GLU A 82 2.11 -11.64 -5.19
N LEU A 83 0.85 -12.00 -5.49
CA LEU A 83 -0.04 -11.16 -6.26
C LEU A 83 -0.76 -10.18 -5.33
N PRO A 84 -1.04 -8.93 -5.76
CA PRO A 84 -1.72 -7.93 -4.92
C PRO A 84 -3.03 -8.40 -4.29
N GLU A 85 -3.84 -9.20 -4.98
CA GLU A 85 -5.06 -9.76 -4.40
C GLU A 85 -4.80 -10.71 -3.23
N LYS A 86 -3.67 -11.43 -3.24
CA LYS A 86 -3.29 -12.33 -2.13
C LYS A 86 -2.77 -11.52 -0.94
N THR A 87 -1.96 -10.49 -1.22
CA THR A 87 -1.55 -9.51 -0.22
C THR A 87 -2.77 -8.90 0.47
N ALA A 88 -3.82 -8.51 -0.29
CA ALA A 88 -5.04 -7.94 0.29
C ALA A 88 -5.70 -8.87 1.32
N LEU A 89 -5.79 -10.17 1.01
CA LEU A 89 -6.35 -11.17 1.91
C LEU A 89 -5.45 -11.43 3.12
N ARG A 90 -4.13 -11.53 2.91
CA ARG A 90 -3.13 -11.75 3.95
C ARG A 90 -3.12 -10.60 4.95
N GLU A 91 -2.97 -9.36 4.48
CA GLU A 91 -2.91 -8.17 5.34
C GLU A 91 -4.21 -7.99 6.13
N THR A 92 -5.37 -8.25 5.52
CA THR A 92 -6.65 -8.24 6.26
C THR A 92 -6.66 -9.26 7.40
N LYS A 93 -6.07 -10.44 7.18
CA LYS A 93 -5.98 -11.48 8.20
C LYS A 93 -4.96 -11.13 9.29
N GLU A 94 -3.79 -10.63 8.90
CA GLU A 94 -2.68 -10.30 9.80
C GLU A 94 -2.98 -9.10 10.68
N GLU A 95 -3.55 -8.03 10.13
CA GLU A 95 -3.80 -6.79 10.85
C GLU A 95 -5.14 -6.78 11.61
N LEU A 96 -6.21 -7.36 11.04
CA LEU A 96 -7.56 -7.32 11.63
C LEU A 96 -8.03 -8.66 12.20
N GLY A 97 -7.31 -9.76 11.97
CA GLY A 97 -7.74 -11.11 12.36
C GLY A 97 -8.91 -11.68 11.55
N LEU A 98 -9.47 -10.90 10.62
CA LEU A 98 -10.66 -11.25 9.85
C LEU A 98 -10.36 -12.24 8.73
N ASN A 99 -11.34 -13.10 8.40
CA ASN A 99 -11.24 -13.99 7.25
C ASN A 99 -11.79 -13.26 6.02
N ALA A 100 -10.90 -12.83 5.13
CA ALA A 100 -11.26 -12.11 3.91
C ALA A 100 -11.49 -13.05 2.71
N TYR A 101 -12.37 -12.64 1.79
CA TYR A 101 -12.69 -13.35 0.54
C TYR A 101 -13.21 -12.37 -0.54
N ASP A 102 -13.45 -12.88 -1.75
CA ASP A 102 -13.90 -12.13 -2.92
C ASP A 102 -13.10 -10.84 -3.21
N PRO A 103 -11.76 -10.92 -3.43
CA PRO A 103 -10.99 -9.72 -3.73
C PRO A 103 -11.40 -9.11 -5.07
N GLU A 104 -11.84 -7.86 -5.05
CA GLU A 104 -12.24 -7.07 -6.21
C GLU A 104 -11.22 -5.95 -6.46
N PHE A 105 -10.65 -5.90 -7.66
CA PHE A 105 -9.76 -4.81 -8.05
C PHE A 105 -10.53 -3.49 -8.22
N VAL A 106 -10.10 -2.46 -7.49
CA VAL A 106 -10.72 -1.14 -7.53
C VAL A 106 -9.99 -0.22 -8.52
N GLY A 107 -8.67 -0.09 -8.36
CA GLY A 107 -7.85 0.85 -9.13
C GLY A 107 -6.40 0.90 -8.63
N HIS A 108 -5.58 1.75 -9.27
CA HIS A 108 -4.21 2.00 -8.85
C HIS A 108 -3.89 3.50 -8.84
N TYR A 109 -3.09 3.94 -7.87
CA TYR A 109 -2.86 5.35 -7.59
C TYR A 109 -1.40 5.57 -7.18
N MET A 110 -0.81 6.68 -7.61
CA MET A 110 0.58 7.00 -7.25
C MET A 110 0.64 7.74 -5.92
N TYR A 111 1.36 7.17 -4.96
CA TYR A 111 1.78 7.92 -3.77
C TYR A 111 3.16 8.53 -4.01
N HIS A 112 3.19 9.67 -4.69
CA HIS A 112 4.42 10.37 -5.06
C HIS A 112 5.32 10.67 -3.86
N ALA A 113 4.72 11.01 -2.72
CA ALA A 113 5.46 11.37 -1.52
C ALA A 113 6.25 10.22 -0.90
N LYS A 114 6.05 8.96 -1.30
CA LYS A 114 6.85 7.80 -0.87
C LYS A 114 7.40 6.95 -2.04
N ASN A 115 7.23 7.41 -3.29
CA ASN A 115 7.50 6.60 -4.49
C ASN A 115 6.84 5.22 -4.42
N GLN A 116 5.55 5.18 -4.11
CA GLN A 116 4.78 3.93 -4.00
C GLN A 116 3.67 3.87 -5.06
N LEU A 117 3.44 2.68 -5.59
CA LEU A 117 2.26 2.36 -6.40
C LEU A 117 1.22 1.73 -5.47
N ILE A 118 0.16 2.46 -5.16
CA ILE A 118 -0.94 1.98 -4.33
C ILE A 118 -1.92 1.22 -5.21
N ILE A 119 -2.15 -0.06 -4.90
CA ILE A 119 -3.05 -0.96 -5.63
C ILE A 119 -4.24 -1.25 -4.72
N VAL A 120 -5.42 -0.75 -5.09
CA VAL A 120 -6.58 -0.79 -4.22
C VAL A 120 -7.45 -2.00 -4.55
N TYR A 121 -7.73 -2.82 -3.54
CA TYR A 121 -8.70 -3.90 -3.60
C TYR A 121 -9.81 -3.65 -2.58
N ALA A 122 -11.01 -4.13 -2.88
CA ALA A 122 -12.06 -4.35 -1.89
C ALA A 122 -12.18 -5.85 -1.61
N VAL A 123 -12.41 -6.21 -0.36
CA VAL A 123 -12.65 -7.60 0.05
C VAL A 123 -13.89 -7.63 0.94
N LYS A 124 -14.60 -8.75 0.91
CA LYS A 124 -15.55 -9.07 1.97
C LYS A 124 -14.82 -9.77 3.10
N ALA A 125 -15.27 -9.60 4.34
CA ALA A 125 -14.64 -10.21 5.48
C ALA A 125 -15.64 -10.57 6.59
N GLU A 126 -15.33 -11.66 7.30
CA GLU A 126 -16.12 -12.18 8.42
C GLU A 126 -15.23 -12.52 9.62
N GLY A 127 -15.85 -12.51 10.80
CA GLY A 127 -15.21 -12.82 12.08
C GLY A 127 -15.19 -11.64 13.04
N GLN A 128 -14.50 -11.81 14.16
CA GLN A 128 -14.29 -10.76 15.14
C GLN A 128 -12.98 -10.02 14.83
N VAL A 129 -13.03 -8.69 14.84
CA VAL A 129 -11.82 -7.87 14.69
C VAL A 129 -10.89 -8.11 15.87
N CYS A 130 -9.66 -8.53 15.58
CA CYS A 130 -8.58 -8.70 16.52
C CYS A 130 -7.35 -8.00 15.95
N LEU A 131 -7.04 -6.81 16.45
CA LEU A 131 -5.91 -6.02 16.00
C LEU A 131 -4.59 -6.71 16.36
N ASN A 132 -3.62 -6.65 15.46
CA ASN A 132 -2.24 -7.01 15.77
C ASN A 132 -1.49 -5.82 16.40
N HIS A 133 -0.18 -5.98 16.55
CA HIS A 133 0.70 -4.99 17.19
C HIS A 133 0.94 -3.71 16.37
N GLU A 134 0.55 -3.65 15.10
CA GLU A 134 0.75 -2.48 14.23
C GLU A 134 -0.40 -1.47 14.34
N LEU A 135 -1.57 -1.92 14.82
CA LEU A 135 -2.79 -1.11 14.92
C LEU A 135 -3.20 -0.87 16.38
N ASP A 136 -3.59 0.36 16.71
CA ASP A 136 -3.99 0.75 18.06
C ASP A 136 -5.50 0.99 18.23
N ALA A 137 -6.20 1.25 17.13
CA ALA A 137 -7.64 1.47 17.12
C ALA A 137 -8.27 1.11 15.78
N TYR A 138 -9.56 0.78 15.81
CA TYR A 138 -10.38 0.64 14.60
C TYR A 138 -11.77 1.23 14.79
N LYS A 139 -12.44 1.49 13.67
CA LYS A 139 -13.87 1.79 13.60
C LYS A 139 -14.50 1.06 12.43
N ILE A 140 -15.71 0.56 12.63
CA ILE A 140 -16.55 0.08 11.54
C ILE A 140 -17.48 1.23 11.14
N ILE A 141 -17.37 1.67 9.90
CA ILE A 141 -18.14 2.77 9.36
C ILE A 141 -19.21 2.20 8.43
N ALA A 142 -20.48 2.41 8.77
CA ALA A 142 -21.60 2.04 7.90
C ALA A 142 -21.42 2.66 6.51
N LEU A 143 -21.77 1.91 5.47
CA LEU A 143 -21.47 2.25 4.07
C LEU A 143 -22.03 3.61 3.65
N ASP A 144 -23.22 3.98 4.14
CA ASP A 144 -23.88 5.26 3.89
C ASP A 144 -23.18 6.47 4.54
N LYS A 145 -22.40 6.22 5.59
CA LYS A 145 -21.63 7.21 6.34
C LYS A 145 -20.17 7.28 5.93
N LEU A 146 -19.69 6.29 5.17
CA LEU A 146 -18.30 6.25 4.71
C LEU A 146 -18.01 7.42 3.77
N LYS A 147 -16.95 8.16 4.08
CA LYS A 147 -16.45 9.27 3.26
C LYS A 147 -15.02 9.01 2.87
N ALA A 148 -14.71 9.26 1.61
CA ALA A 148 -13.34 9.31 1.12
C ALA A 148 -12.58 10.52 1.69
N TRP A 149 -11.25 10.45 1.62
CA TRP A 149 -10.32 11.50 2.05
C TRP A 149 -9.30 11.81 0.94
N PRO A 150 -8.56 12.93 1.03
CA PRO A 150 -7.51 13.23 0.06
C PRO A 150 -6.36 12.22 0.12
N GLY A 151 -5.86 11.83 -1.05
CA GLY A 151 -4.73 10.92 -1.19
C GLY A 151 -5.12 9.56 -1.77
N PRO A 152 -4.13 8.73 -2.12
CA PRO A 152 -4.32 7.58 -2.99
C PRO A 152 -5.26 6.51 -2.41
N THR A 153 -5.22 6.28 -1.10
CA THR A 153 -6.13 5.31 -0.46
C THR A 153 -7.58 5.83 -0.42
N GLY A 154 -7.76 7.12 -0.15
CA GLY A 154 -9.08 7.76 -0.14
C GLY A 154 -9.67 7.92 -1.54
N GLU A 155 -8.85 8.18 -2.56
CA GLU A 155 -9.24 8.12 -3.97
C GLU A 155 -9.76 6.72 -4.35
N GLY A 156 -9.06 5.66 -3.92
CA GLY A 156 -9.55 4.28 -4.04
C GLY A 156 -10.93 4.06 -3.41
N VAL A 157 -11.14 4.54 -2.18
CA VAL A 157 -12.44 4.47 -1.51
C VAL A 157 -13.51 5.24 -2.29
N ALA A 158 -13.19 6.43 -2.82
CA ALA A 158 -14.13 7.21 -3.63
C ALA A 158 -14.56 6.45 -4.89
N ASP A 159 -13.61 5.80 -5.57
CA ASP A 159 -13.86 5.05 -6.80
C ASP A 159 -14.70 3.81 -6.55
N TRP A 160 -14.41 3.09 -5.47
CA TRP A 160 -15.21 1.95 -5.03
C TRP A 160 -16.64 2.36 -4.66
N LEU A 161 -16.83 3.44 -3.88
CA LEU A 161 -18.17 3.96 -3.56
C LEU A 161 -18.95 4.37 -4.81
N ARG A 162 -18.27 4.96 -5.80
CA ARG A 162 -18.90 5.31 -7.10
C ARG A 162 -19.33 4.06 -7.88
N LYS A 163 -18.54 2.98 -7.87
CA LYS A 163 -18.89 1.70 -8.49
C LYS A 163 -20.12 1.08 -7.82
N LYS A 164 -20.14 1.01 -6.48
CA LYS A 164 -21.27 0.46 -5.71
C LYS A 164 -22.61 1.15 -5.95
N ARG A 165 -22.61 2.47 -6.15
CA ARG A 165 -23.84 3.25 -6.43
C ARG A 165 -24.42 3.05 -7.84
N ARG A 166 -23.70 2.38 -8.73
CA ARG A 166 -24.15 2.10 -10.11
C ARG A 166 -24.79 0.71 -10.25
N LEU A 167 -24.69 -0.12 -9.21
CA LEU A 167 -25.34 -1.42 -9.08
C LEU A 167 -26.68 -1.26 -8.35
#